data_AF-A0A1F7PMM8-F1
#
_entry.id   AF-A0A1F7PMM8-F1
#
_cell.length_a   1.000
_cell.length_b   1.000
_cell.length_c   1.000
_cell.angle_alpha   90.00
_cell.angle_beta   90.00
_cell.angle_gamma   90.00
#
_symmetry.space_group_name_H-M   'P 1'
#
loop_
_entity.id
_entity.type
_entity.pdbx_description
1 polymer ?
#
loop_
_entity_poly.entity_id
_entity_poly.type
_entity_poly.pdbx_seq_one_letter_code
_entity_poly.pdbx_strand_id
1 'polypeptide(L)'
;MSSPSSALQHAAGSARALWLGAAWGAEAAAVLSLAGLSGPWLPAAAGAHLLAALAAALAFRRARADEPFLAFALVLSMPIVGVVGLSAVKLAARLVPGRGLYSGIHAEMAALPGPERPPESLERVFEWIQKQLSVQPLADVIRGGDPKTQRWAVELLERRADGAAVELLREAVHGEDRDIQIAASTALLRVEERLTAQIARARQVARREEASAAAWIALGNACRAYQASRLLEPVMERHWLSEAEAAYGRALEREPASRGATLALAHVLLALDRLDEAEALGRRALAGGASTEADLVVAEALFRRGRWGDLRALSRAAVSAGRRDDLLLWWSGEHPDETTPAAPPPR
;
A
#
# COMPACT_ATOMS: atom_id res chain seq x y z
N MET A 1 7.44 26.01 -31.55
CA MET A 1 8.54 25.02 -31.56
C MET A 1 8.05 23.80 -30.80
N SER A 2 7.68 22.73 -31.50
CA SER A 2 7.11 21.51 -30.93
C SER A 2 8.16 20.82 -30.06
N SER A 3 7.89 20.64 -28.77
CA SER A 3 8.82 20.00 -27.83
C SER A 3 9.23 18.61 -28.33
N PRO A 4 10.48 18.16 -28.13
CA PRO A 4 10.96 16.85 -28.59
C PRO A 4 10.09 15.65 -28.11
N SER A 5 9.29 15.85 -27.06
CA SER A 5 8.28 14.89 -26.57
C SER A 5 7.13 14.64 -27.56
N SER A 6 6.65 15.64 -28.31
CA SER A 6 5.54 15.45 -29.26
C SER A 6 5.98 14.66 -30.48
N ALA A 7 7.20 14.88 -30.98
CA ALA A 7 7.78 14.13 -32.09
C ALA A 7 7.95 12.64 -31.75
N LEU A 8 8.38 12.32 -30.53
CA LEU A 8 8.52 10.94 -30.03
C LEU A 8 7.16 10.25 -29.83
N GLN A 9 6.12 10.99 -29.38
CA GLN A 9 4.76 10.45 -29.24
C GLN A 9 4.10 10.17 -30.60
N HIS A 10 4.28 11.07 -31.58
CA HIS A 10 3.81 10.83 -32.95
C HIS A 10 4.53 9.66 -33.61
N ALA A 11 5.85 9.53 -33.43
CA ALA A 11 6.63 8.39 -33.92
C ALA A 11 6.25 7.06 -33.24
N ALA A 12 5.89 7.08 -31.95
CA ALA A 12 5.40 5.90 -31.25
C ALA A 12 3.98 5.51 -31.70
N GLY A 13 3.13 6.48 -32.01
CA GLY A 13 1.79 6.26 -32.56
C GLY A 13 1.82 5.66 -33.97
N SER A 14 2.70 6.17 -34.84
CA SER A 14 2.85 5.66 -36.20
C SER A 14 3.43 4.25 -36.23
N ALA A 15 4.43 3.95 -35.40
CA ALA A 15 4.99 2.60 -35.28
C ALA A 15 3.93 1.57 -34.85
N ARG A 16 3.05 1.90 -33.89
CA ARG A 16 1.97 1.02 -33.45
C ARG A 16 0.91 0.77 -34.53
N ALA A 17 0.55 1.80 -35.28
CA ALA A 17 -0.38 1.69 -36.40
C ALA A 17 0.18 0.79 -37.51
N LEU A 18 1.48 0.88 -37.80
CA LEU A 18 2.15 0.00 -38.75
C LEU A 18 2.10 -1.47 -38.34
N TRP A 19 2.37 -1.78 -37.07
CA TRP A 19 2.29 -3.15 -36.57
C TRP A 19 0.87 -3.72 -36.56
N LEU A 20 -0.14 -2.92 -36.26
CA LEU A 20 -1.54 -3.33 -36.38
C LEU A 20 -1.95 -3.57 -37.84
N GLY A 21 -1.45 -2.73 -38.77
CA GLY A 21 -1.63 -2.95 -40.21
C GLY A 21 -0.96 -4.25 -40.68
N ALA A 22 0.24 -4.54 -40.19
CA ALA A 22 0.95 -5.79 -40.48
C ALA A 22 0.20 -7.02 -39.95
N ALA A 23 -0.41 -6.93 -38.76
CA ALA A 23 -1.24 -8.00 -38.21
C ALA A 23 -2.47 -8.29 -39.09
N TRP A 24 -3.16 -7.24 -39.57
CA TRP A 24 -4.29 -7.38 -40.51
C TRP A 24 -3.87 -7.97 -41.85
N GLY A 25 -2.74 -7.53 -42.41
CA GLY A 25 -2.22 -8.07 -43.67
C GLY A 25 -1.87 -9.56 -43.57
N ALA A 26 -1.28 -9.97 -42.45
CA ALA A 26 -0.92 -11.36 -42.19
C ALA A 26 -2.16 -12.26 -41.97
N GLU A 27 -3.17 -11.79 -41.23
CA GLU A 27 -4.46 -12.51 -41.12
C GLU A 27 -5.15 -12.66 -42.49
N ALA A 28 -5.21 -11.58 -43.28
CA ALA A 28 -5.83 -11.64 -44.62
C ALA A 28 -5.10 -12.64 -45.53
N ALA A 29 -3.76 -12.71 -45.46
CA ALA A 29 -2.98 -13.71 -46.18
C ALA A 29 -3.28 -15.14 -45.69
N ALA A 30 -3.50 -15.34 -44.39
CA ALA A 30 -3.89 -16.64 -43.84
C ALA A 30 -5.27 -17.07 -44.36
N VAL A 31 -6.26 -16.17 -44.34
CA VAL A 31 -7.61 -16.41 -44.84
C VAL A 31 -7.62 -16.68 -46.35
N LEU A 32 -6.88 -15.90 -47.13
CA LEU A 32 -6.75 -16.12 -48.58
C LEU A 32 -6.04 -17.42 -48.92
N SER A 33 -5.05 -17.83 -48.12
CA SER A 33 -4.37 -19.13 -48.27
C SER A 33 -5.30 -20.31 -47.95
N LEU A 34 -6.31 -20.10 -47.10
CA LEU A 34 -7.35 -21.09 -46.78
C LEU A 34 -8.51 -21.08 -47.79
N ALA A 35 -8.87 -19.92 -48.34
CA ALA A 35 -9.96 -19.75 -49.30
C ALA A 35 -9.55 -20.01 -50.75
N GLY A 36 -8.28 -19.80 -51.07
CA GLY A 36 -7.69 -19.96 -52.39
C GLY A 36 -7.19 -21.38 -52.62
N LEU A 37 -7.98 -22.14 -53.38
CA LEU A 37 -7.51 -23.15 -54.33
C LEU A 37 -6.80 -24.38 -53.73
N SER A 38 -7.56 -25.47 -53.62
CA SER A 38 -7.15 -26.87 -53.40
C SER A 38 -5.64 -27.15 -53.59
N GLY A 39 -4.87 -27.16 -52.49
CA GLY A 39 -3.43 -27.43 -52.47
C GLY A 39 -2.85 -27.48 -51.04
N PRO A 40 -1.55 -27.78 -50.87
CA PRO A 40 -0.89 -28.00 -49.57
C PRO A 40 -0.54 -26.67 -48.85
N TRP A 41 -1.48 -25.74 -48.77
CA TRP A 41 -1.25 -24.38 -48.26
C TRP A 41 -1.47 -24.20 -46.76
N LEU A 42 -1.85 -25.28 -46.05
CA LEU A 42 -1.98 -25.30 -44.58
C LEU A 42 -0.75 -24.75 -43.83
N PRO A 43 0.51 -25.12 -44.15
CA PRO A 43 1.68 -24.54 -43.48
C PRO A 43 1.84 -23.05 -43.77
N ALA A 44 1.48 -22.59 -44.98
CA ALA A 44 1.52 -21.18 -45.33
C ALA A 44 0.47 -20.37 -44.54
N ALA A 45 -0.75 -20.90 -44.39
CA ALA A 45 -1.80 -20.30 -43.59
C ALA A 45 -1.43 -20.24 -42.09
N ALA A 46 -0.88 -21.32 -41.54
CA ALA A 46 -0.41 -21.36 -40.15
C ALA A 46 0.75 -20.38 -39.91
N GLY A 47 1.68 -20.28 -40.86
CA GLY A 47 2.79 -19.32 -40.80
C GLY A 47 2.30 -17.87 -40.84
N ALA A 48 1.35 -17.56 -41.72
CA ALA A 48 0.75 -16.23 -41.81
C ALA A 48 -0.03 -15.84 -40.53
N HIS A 49 -0.75 -16.79 -39.93
CA HIS A 49 -1.46 -16.56 -38.67
C HIS A 49 -0.51 -16.33 -37.47
N LEU A 50 0.60 -17.08 -37.40
CA LEU A 50 1.63 -16.86 -36.38
C LEU A 50 2.28 -15.49 -36.52
N LEU A 51 2.54 -15.04 -37.76
CA LEU A 51 3.05 -13.69 -38.04
C LEU A 51 2.07 -12.61 -37.60
N ALA A 52 0.76 -12.82 -37.76
CA ALA A 52 -0.26 -11.90 -37.27
C ALA A 52 -0.25 -11.76 -35.74
N ALA A 53 -0.12 -12.87 -35.01
CA ALA A 53 -0.03 -12.87 -33.55
C ALA A 53 1.24 -12.15 -33.05
N LEU A 54 2.39 -12.36 -33.70
CA LEU A 54 3.64 -11.68 -33.38
C LEU A 54 3.57 -10.17 -33.67
N ALA A 55 2.98 -9.77 -34.80
CA ALA A 55 2.77 -8.37 -35.14
C ALA A 55 1.85 -7.67 -34.13
N ALA A 56 0.79 -8.35 -33.67
CA ALA A 56 -0.08 -7.87 -32.61
C ALA A 56 0.67 -7.69 -31.28
N ALA A 57 1.53 -8.64 -30.88
CA ALA A 57 2.36 -8.49 -29.68
C ALA A 57 3.31 -7.28 -29.75
N LEU A 58 3.94 -7.06 -30.92
CA LEU A 58 4.85 -5.95 -31.15
C LEU A 58 4.15 -4.59 -31.12
N ALA A 59 2.88 -4.51 -31.56
CA ALA A 59 2.06 -3.31 -31.43
C ALA A 59 1.83 -2.89 -29.96
N PHE A 60 1.96 -3.83 -29.02
CA PHE A 60 1.69 -3.63 -27.59
C PHE A 60 2.93 -3.72 -26.69
N ARG A 61 4.14 -3.92 -27.25
CA ARG A 61 5.40 -4.09 -26.50
C ARG A 61 5.78 -2.94 -25.56
N ARG A 62 5.23 -1.73 -25.77
CA ARG A 62 5.47 -0.54 -24.92
C ARG A 62 4.29 -0.19 -24.01
N ALA A 63 3.37 -1.12 -23.79
CA ALA A 63 2.29 -0.97 -22.82
C ALA A 63 2.69 -1.66 -21.50
N ARG A 64 1.75 -2.18 -20.72
CA ARG A 64 2.07 -2.97 -19.51
C ARG A 64 2.78 -4.28 -19.89
N ALA A 65 3.54 -4.84 -18.95
CA ALA A 65 4.40 -6.01 -19.19
C ALA A 65 3.62 -7.26 -19.65
N ASP A 66 2.33 -7.34 -19.33
CA ASP A 66 1.40 -8.43 -19.63
C ASP A 66 0.61 -8.24 -20.94
N GLU A 67 0.40 -6.99 -21.39
CA GLU A 67 -0.34 -6.69 -22.62
C GLU A 67 0.19 -7.34 -23.92
N PRO A 68 1.52 -7.41 -24.20
CA PRO A 68 1.98 -8.04 -25.43
C PRO A 68 1.74 -9.56 -25.43
N PHE A 69 1.78 -10.20 -24.26
CA PHE A 69 1.47 -11.62 -24.12
C PHE A 69 -0.02 -11.89 -24.33
N LEU A 70 -0.89 -11.06 -23.77
CA LEU A 70 -2.34 -11.17 -23.96
C LEU A 70 -2.74 -10.92 -25.42
N ALA A 71 -2.16 -9.92 -26.08
CA ALA A 71 -2.41 -9.65 -27.49
C ALA A 71 -1.98 -10.83 -28.38
N PHE A 72 -0.81 -11.42 -28.09
CA PHE A 72 -0.32 -12.62 -28.77
C PHE A 72 -1.27 -13.81 -28.56
N ALA A 73 -1.61 -14.13 -27.32
CA ALA A 73 -2.44 -15.28 -26.96
C ALA A 73 -3.86 -15.16 -27.54
N LEU A 74 -4.43 -13.96 -27.54
CA LEU A 74 -5.77 -13.72 -28.08
C LEU A 74 -5.81 -13.88 -29.60
N VAL A 75 -4.84 -13.33 -30.32
CA VAL A 75 -4.78 -13.46 -31.78
C VAL A 75 -4.49 -14.90 -32.17
N LEU A 76 -3.56 -15.57 -31.50
CA LEU A 76 -3.20 -16.97 -31.78
C LEU A 76 -4.34 -17.97 -31.51
N SER A 77 -5.17 -17.72 -30.50
CA SER A 77 -6.28 -18.62 -30.13
C SER A 77 -7.54 -18.42 -30.97
N MET A 78 -7.71 -17.22 -31.55
CA MET A 78 -8.89 -16.86 -32.31
C MET A 78 -8.53 -16.12 -33.61
N PRO A 79 -8.32 -16.84 -34.74
CA PRO A 79 -8.08 -16.23 -36.05
C PRO A 79 -9.20 -15.26 -36.41
N ILE A 80 -8.85 -14.14 -37.06
CA ILE A 80 -9.76 -13.04 -37.44
C ILE A 80 -10.41 -12.31 -36.23
N VAL A 81 -11.09 -13.04 -35.35
CA VAL A 81 -11.80 -12.50 -34.17
C VAL A 81 -10.85 -11.82 -33.20
N GLY A 82 -9.64 -12.37 -32.99
CA GLY A 82 -8.63 -11.80 -32.11
C GLY A 82 -8.13 -10.43 -32.61
N VAL A 83 -7.85 -10.29 -33.91
CA VAL A 83 -7.39 -9.03 -34.51
C VAL A 83 -8.52 -7.99 -34.59
N VAL A 84 -9.75 -8.43 -34.88
CA VAL A 84 -10.95 -7.58 -34.83
C VAL A 84 -11.21 -7.05 -33.43
N GLY A 85 -11.17 -7.92 -32.41
CA GLY A 85 -11.39 -7.55 -31.01
C GLY A 85 -10.35 -6.55 -30.51
N LEU A 86 -9.07 -6.78 -30.80
CA LEU A 86 -7.98 -5.88 -30.42
C LEU A 86 -8.11 -4.49 -31.07
N SER A 87 -8.52 -4.47 -32.34
CA SER A 87 -8.75 -3.24 -33.11
C SER A 87 -9.98 -2.48 -32.58
N ALA A 88 -11.06 -3.19 -32.25
CA ALA A 88 -12.27 -2.63 -31.68
C ALA A 88 -12.04 -2.01 -30.30
N VAL A 89 -11.27 -2.68 -29.43
CA VAL A 89 -10.89 -2.13 -28.11
C VAL A 89 -10.08 -0.84 -28.26
N LYS A 90 -9.14 -0.78 -29.22
CA LYS A 90 -8.36 0.45 -29.49
C LYS A 90 -9.20 1.56 -30.11
N LEU A 91 -10.12 1.21 -31.00
CA LEU A 91 -11.03 2.16 -31.60
C LEU A 91 -12.01 2.71 -30.54
N ALA A 92 -12.56 1.85 -29.69
CA ALA A 92 -13.39 2.22 -28.55
C ALA A 92 -12.62 3.12 -27.58
N ALA A 93 -11.35 2.82 -27.27
CA ALA A 93 -10.51 3.68 -26.43
C ALA A 93 -10.17 5.04 -27.07
N ARG A 94 -10.35 5.20 -28.39
CA ARG A 94 -10.19 6.49 -29.10
C ARG A 94 -11.50 7.25 -29.24
N LEU A 95 -12.61 6.53 -29.46
CA LEU A 95 -13.95 7.10 -29.69
C LEU A 95 -14.70 7.38 -28.39
N VAL A 96 -14.41 6.62 -27.33
CA VAL A 96 -14.90 6.83 -25.98
C VAL A 96 -13.76 7.52 -25.22
N PRO A 97 -13.71 8.87 -25.16
CA PRO A 97 -12.91 9.52 -24.14
C PRO A 97 -13.41 8.97 -22.80
N GLY A 98 -12.48 8.54 -21.93
CA GLY A 98 -12.82 7.93 -20.65
C GLY A 98 -13.74 8.84 -19.83
N ARG A 99 -15.06 8.69 -20.02
CA ARG A 99 -16.08 9.25 -19.15
C ARG A 99 -16.05 8.42 -17.89
N GLY A 100 -15.04 8.70 -17.08
CA GLY A 100 -15.00 8.25 -15.71
C GLY A 100 -16.24 8.78 -15.00
N LEU A 101 -16.93 7.89 -14.31
CA LEU A 101 -17.95 8.18 -13.30
C LEU A 101 -17.44 9.21 -12.24
N TYR A 102 -16.13 9.44 -12.19
CA TYR A 102 -15.42 10.44 -11.40
C TYR A 102 -15.48 11.89 -11.95
N SER A 103 -15.84 12.11 -13.23
CA SER A 103 -15.86 13.47 -13.81
C SER A 103 -16.99 14.36 -13.31
N GLY A 104 -18.10 13.78 -12.84
CA GLY A 104 -19.21 14.53 -12.22
C GLY A 104 -18.86 15.04 -10.82
N ILE A 105 -18.14 14.22 -10.04
CA ILE A 105 -17.73 14.56 -8.67
C ILE A 105 -16.64 15.64 -8.68
N HIS A 106 -15.74 15.63 -9.67
CA HIS A 106 -14.73 16.67 -9.83
C HIS A 106 -15.30 18.04 -10.21
N ALA A 107 -16.43 18.11 -10.92
CA ALA A 107 -17.05 19.39 -11.28
C ALA A 107 -17.70 20.08 -10.07
N GLU A 108 -18.25 19.31 -9.12
CA GLU A 108 -18.72 19.84 -7.83
C GLU A 108 -17.55 20.19 -6.89
N MET A 109 -16.46 19.40 -6.90
CA MET A 109 -15.26 19.69 -6.11
C MET A 109 -14.43 20.86 -6.66
N ALA A 110 -14.52 21.18 -7.95
CA ALA A 110 -13.79 22.28 -8.59
C ALA A 110 -14.38 23.67 -8.31
N ALA A 111 -15.62 23.73 -7.78
CA ALA A 111 -16.23 24.97 -7.30
C ALA A 111 -15.74 25.37 -5.89
N LEU A 112 -14.99 24.50 -5.22
CA LEU A 112 -14.32 24.80 -3.97
C LEU A 112 -12.95 25.44 -4.28
N PRO A 113 -12.59 26.57 -3.65
CA PRO A 113 -11.30 27.20 -3.87
C PRO A 113 -10.18 26.29 -3.36
N GLY A 114 -9.41 25.71 -4.28
CA GLY A 114 -8.24 24.87 -4.01
C GLY A 114 -6.93 25.64 -4.20
N PRO A 115 -5.86 25.29 -3.45
CA PRO A 115 -4.64 26.09 -3.34
C PRO A 115 -3.76 26.07 -4.61
N GLU A 116 -3.06 27.18 -4.85
CA GLU A 116 -2.39 27.59 -6.10
C GLU A 116 -1.15 26.78 -6.56
N ARG A 117 -1.01 25.49 -6.25
CA ARG A 117 0.15 24.68 -6.72
C ARG A 117 -0.24 23.26 -7.14
N PRO A 118 0.24 22.74 -8.30
CA PRO A 118 -0.10 21.40 -8.76
C PRO A 118 0.73 20.33 -8.03
N PRO A 119 0.18 19.14 -7.72
CA PRO A 119 0.90 18.10 -6.98
C PRO A 119 1.78 17.23 -7.90
N GLU A 120 2.87 16.77 -7.29
CA GLU A 120 3.80 15.76 -7.81
C GLU A 120 3.15 14.36 -7.96
N SER A 121 3.83 13.49 -8.72
CA SER A 121 3.40 12.21 -9.29
C SER A 121 2.52 11.26 -8.46
N LEU A 122 1.54 10.67 -9.14
CA LEU A 122 0.59 9.64 -8.68
C LEU A 122 1.21 8.39 -8.03
N GLU A 123 2.50 8.10 -8.26
CA GLU A 123 3.21 6.98 -7.61
C GLU A 123 3.54 7.29 -6.14
N ARG A 124 3.84 8.55 -5.80
CA ARG A 124 3.92 8.98 -4.40
C ARG A 124 2.55 9.03 -3.75
N VAL A 125 1.50 9.33 -4.51
CA VAL A 125 0.13 9.28 -4.01
C VAL A 125 -0.28 7.83 -3.72
N PHE A 126 0.15 6.82 -4.49
CA PHE A 126 -0.15 5.41 -4.19
C PHE A 126 0.68 4.86 -3.02
N GLU A 127 1.94 5.30 -2.87
CA GLU A 127 2.80 4.96 -1.73
C GLU A 127 2.36 5.70 -0.44
N TRP A 128 1.86 6.94 -0.59
CA TRP A 128 1.22 7.74 0.46
C TRP A 128 -0.17 7.20 0.81
N ILE A 129 -0.98 6.78 -0.15
CA ILE A 129 -2.25 6.06 0.04
C ILE A 129 -1.97 4.70 0.68
N GLN A 130 -0.89 3.98 0.41
CA GLN A 130 -0.57 2.75 1.16
C GLN A 130 -0.07 3.03 2.58
N LYS A 131 0.57 4.17 2.83
CA LYS A 131 0.92 4.65 4.18
C LYS A 131 -0.24 5.34 4.92
N GLN A 132 -1.26 5.83 4.21
CA GLN A 132 -2.41 6.59 4.72
C GLN A 132 -3.77 5.97 4.34
N LEU A 133 -3.81 4.71 3.89
CA LEU A 133 -5.04 3.95 3.61
C LEU A 133 -5.65 3.68 4.97
N SER A 134 -6.39 4.69 5.41
CA SER A 134 -7.45 4.59 6.37
C SER A 134 -8.17 3.29 6.07
N VAL A 135 -8.43 2.54 7.10
CA VAL A 135 -9.18 1.28 7.04
C VAL A 135 -10.59 1.52 6.46
N GLN A 136 -11.01 2.79 6.35
CA GLN A 136 -12.27 3.31 5.84
C GLN A 136 -12.72 2.72 4.49
N PRO A 137 -11.97 2.77 3.38
CA PRO A 137 -12.48 2.27 2.10
C PRO A 137 -12.70 0.76 2.12
N LEU A 138 -11.91 0.02 2.90
CA LEU A 138 -12.13 -1.41 3.12
C LEU A 138 -13.30 -1.67 4.05
N ALA A 139 -13.50 -0.82 5.06
CA ALA A 139 -14.66 -0.89 5.94
C ALA A 139 -15.96 -0.67 5.15
N ASP A 140 -15.98 0.29 4.24
CA ASP A 140 -17.14 0.59 3.38
C ASP A 140 -17.44 -0.59 2.44
N VAL A 141 -16.39 -1.21 1.87
CA VAL A 141 -16.53 -2.41 1.05
C VAL A 141 -17.05 -3.60 1.86
N ILE A 142 -16.58 -3.79 3.08
CA ILE A 142 -17.06 -4.87 3.97
C ILE A 142 -18.54 -4.65 4.33
N ARG A 143 -18.96 -3.41 4.62
CA ARG A 143 -20.32 -3.09 5.04
C ARG A 143 -21.35 -3.02 3.92
N GLY A 144 -20.96 -2.63 2.71
CA GLY A 144 -21.91 -2.35 1.62
C GLY A 144 -21.53 -2.90 0.24
N GLY A 145 -20.41 -3.62 0.12
CA GLY A 145 -20.01 -4.24 -1.14
C GLY A 145 -20.81 -5.50 -1.47
N ASP A 146 -20.80 -5.90 -2.74
CA ASP A 146 -21.31 -7.21 -3.14
C ASP A 146 -20.40 -8.35 -2.64
N PRO A 147 -20.90 -9.60 -2.56
CA PRO A 147 -20.14 -10.73 -1.99
C PRO A 147 -18.76 -10.96 -2.62
N LYS A 148 -18.58 -10.68 -3.92
CA LYS A 148 -17.28 -10.87 -4.57
C LYS A 148 -16.28 -9.81 -4.10
N THR A 149 -16.73 -8.57 -3.98
CA THR A 149 -15.90 -7.45 -3.53
C THR A 149 -15.60 -7.56 -2.02
N GLN A 150 -16.56 -8.04 -1.22
CA GLN A 150 -16.35 -8.37 0.19
C GLN A 150 -15.28 -9.45 0.39
N ARG A 151 -15.30 -10.54 -0.41
CA ARG A 151 -14.23 -11.57 -0.36
C ARG A 151 -12.85 -11.00 -0.67
N TRP A 152 -12.76 -10.15 -1.70
CA TRP A 152 -11.50 -9.50 -2.03
C TRP A 152 -10.99 -8.59 -0.88
N ALA A 153 -11.91 -7.88 -0.21
CA ALA A 153 -11.55 -7.09 0.97
C ALA A 153 -11.05 -7.98 2.12
N VAL A 154 -11.70 -9.11 2.40
CA VAL A 154 -11.25 -10.10 3.39
C VAL A 154 -9.83 -10.59 3.09
N GLU A 155 -9.51 -10.92 1.83
CA GLU A 155 -8.16 -11.34 1.43
C GLU A 155 -7.11 -10.22 1.64
N LEU A 156 -7.48 -8.97 1.41
CA LEU A 156 -6.57 -7.84 1.62
C LEU A 156 -6.33 -7.58 3.12
N LEU A 157 -7.38 -7.69 3.93
CA LEU A 157 -7.31 -7.58 5.39
C LEU A 157 -6.47 -8.71 6.00
N GLU A 158 -6.63 -9.96 5.51
CA GLU A 158 -5.78 -11.10 5.88
C GLU A 158 -4.30 -10.80 5.64
N ARG A 159 -3.95 -10.22 4.47
CA ARG A 159 -2.56 -9.87 4.15
C ARG A 159 -2.00 -8.81 5.10
N ARG A 160 -2.80 -7.82 5.48
CA ARG A 160 -2.39 -6.68 6.31
C ARG A 160 -2.20 -7.08 7.79
N ALA A 161 -3.13 -7.83 8.38
CA ALA A 161 -3.00 -8.45 9.71
C ALA A 161 -2.63 -7.53 10.90
N ASP A 162 -2.81 -6.21 10.77
CA ASP A 162 -2.75 -5.32 11.92
C ASP A 162 -4.12 -5.21 12.62
N GLY A 163 -4.13 -4.55 13.79
CA GLY A 163 -5.31 -4.45 14.63
C GLY A 163 -6.55 -3.94 13.90
N ALA A 164 -6.41 -2.92 13.06
CA ALA A 164 -7.56 -2.39 12.34
C ALA A 164 -8.08 -3.35 11.27
N ALA A 165 -7.20 -4.12 10.63
CA ALA A 165 -7.62 -5.16 9.69
C ALA A 165 -8.34 -6.31 10.42
N VAL A 166 -7.84 -6.71 11.58
CA VAL A 166 -8.46 -7.74 12.42
C VAL A 166 -9.84 -7.32 12.93
N GLU A 167 -10.01 -6.05 13.34
CA GLU A 167 -11.33 -5.54 13.74
C GLU A 167 -12.36 -5.61 12.61
N LEU A 168 -11.98 -5.22 11.38
CA LEU A 168 -12.87 -5.37 10.23
C LEU A 168 -13.18 -6.83 9.88
N LEU A 169 -12.21 -7.73 10.05
CA LEU A 169 -12.47 -9.16 9.88
C LEU A 169 -13.43 -9.68 10.96
N ARG A 170 -13.29 -9.26 12.23
CA ARG A 170 -14.25 -9.59 13.30
C ARG A 170 -15.64 -9.03 13.00
N GLU A 171 -15.74 -7.81 12.46
CA GLU A 171 -16.99 -7.22 12.00
C GLU A 171 -17.64 -8.10 10.90
N ALA A 172 -16.85 -8.53 9.90
CA ALA A 172 -17.32 -9.36 8.80
C ALA A 172 -17.80 -10.77 9.25
N VAL A 173 -17.27 -11.31 10.36
CA VAL A 173 -17.75 -12.57 10.95
C VAL A 173 -19.20 -12.46 11.44
N HIS A 174 -19.68 -11.26 11.73
CA HIS A 174 -21.05 -10.99 12.17
C HIS A 174 -21.95 -10.42 11.05
N GLY A 175 -21.47 -10.37 9.80
CA GLY A 175 -22.24 -9.89 8.65
C GLY A 175 -23.39 -10.83 8.25
N GLU A 176 -24.23 -10.42 7.29
CA GLU A 176 -25.40 -11.21 6.88
C GLU A 176 -25.06 -12.40 5.96
N ASP A 177 -24.00 -12.30 5.16
CA ASP A 177 -23.62 -13.31 4.17
C ASP A 177 -22.76 -14.43 4.78
N ARG A 178 -23.27 -15.67 4.76
CA ARG A 178 -22.62 -16.85 5.33
C ARG A 178 -21.26 -17.16 4.71
N ASP A 179 -21.08 -16.94 3.42
CA ASP A 179 -19.80 -17.21 2.76
C ASP A 179 -18.74 -16.20 3.20
N ILE A 180 -19.14 -14.94 3.41
CA ILE A 180 -18.25 -13.89 3.95
C ILE A 180 -17.90 -14.18 5.41
N GLN A 181 -18.85 -14.63 6.23
CA GLN A 181 -18.57 -15.04 7.61
C GLN A 181 -17.51 -16.15 7.67
N ILE A 182 -17.65 -17.17 6.81
CA ILE A 182 -16.69 -18.28 6.72
C ILE A 182 -15.33 -17.79 6.23
N ALA A 183 -15.29 -16.93 5.20
CA ALA A 183 -14.06 -16.36 4.68
C ALA A 183 -13.33 -15.52 5.74
N ALA A 184 -14.06 -14.66 6.47
CA ALA A 184 -13.51 -13.82 7.52
C ALA A 184 -12.99 -14.65 8.71
N SER A 185 -13.73 -15.67 9.14
CA SER A 185 -13.28 -16.59 10.20
C SER A 185 -12.01 -17.34 9.80
N THR A 186 -11.94 -17.79 8.54
CA THR A 186 -10.75 -18.48 7.99
C THR A 186 -9.56 -17.52 7.91
N ALA A 187 -9.80 -16.27 7.50
CA ALA A 187 -8.76 -15.24 7.45
C ALA A 187 -8.20 -14.95 8.84
N LEU A 188 -9.05 -14.79 9.87
CA LEU A 188 -8.61 -14.58 11.26
C LEU A 188 -7.70 -15.72 11.74
N LEU A 189 -8.11 -16.98 11.52
CA LEU A 189 -7.31 -18.15 11.88
C LEU A 189 -5.94 -18.14 11.17
N ARG A 190 -5.90 -17.86 9.86
CA ARG A 190 -4.65 -17.80 9.10
C ARG A 190 -3.73 -16.68 9.56
N VAL A 191 -4.29 -15.53 9.93
CA VAL A 191 -3.52 -14.43 10.50
C VAL A 191 -2.88 -14.88 11.81
N GLU A 192 -3.63 -15.51 12.70
CA GLU A 192 -3.13 -16.04 13.97
C GLU A 192 -2.03 -17.09 13.78
N GLU A 193 -2.27 -18.10 12.93
CA GLU A 193 -1.29 -19.14 12.60
C GLU A 193 0.00 -18.55 12.03
N ARG A 194 -0.10 -17.55 11.15
CA ARG A 194 1.07 -16.89 10.57
C ARG A 194 1.87 -16.13 11.63
N LEU A 195 1.21 -15.37 12.51
CA LEU A 195 1.87 -14.58 13.55
C LEU A 195 2.53 -15.48 14.59
N THR A 196 1.83 -16.52 15.05
CA THR A 196 2.39 -17.51 15.99
C THR A 196 3.56 -18.28 15.37
N ALA A 197 3.49 -18.66 14.09
CA ALA A 197 4.60 -19.28 13.37
C ALA A 197 5.79 -18.33 13.17
N GLN A 198 5.56 -17.02 12.96
CA GLN A 198 6.62 -16.02 12.90
C GLN A 198 7.35 -15.92 14.25
N ILE A 199 6.62 -15.85 15.36
CA ILE A 199 7.20 -15.84 16.71
C ILE A 199 8.02 -17.11 16.95
N ALA A 200 7.47 -18.29 16.65
CA ALA A 200 8.16 -19.56 16.88
C ALA A 200 9.50 -19.62 16.11
N ARG A 201 9.50 -19.20 14.84
CA ARG A 201 10.72 -19.11 14.01
C ARG A 201 11.70 -18.08 14.56
N ALA A 202 11.27 -16.87 14.86
CA ALA A 202 12.13 -15.82 15.41
C ALA A 202 12.77 -16.26 16.73
N ARG A 203 12.01 -16.95 17.59
CA ARG A 203 12.51 -17.50 18.87
C ARG A 203 13.55 -18.59 18.64
N GLN A 204 13.35 -19.45 17.64
CA GLN A 204 14.34 -20.46 17.29
C GLN A 204 15.65 -19.83 16.80
N VAL A 205 15.56 -18.80 15.94
CA VAL A 205 16.73 -18.06 15.46
C VAL A 205 17.45 -17.36 16.60
N ALA A 206 16.74 -16.63 17.47
CA ALA A 206 17.31 -15.96 18.63
C ALA A 206 18.03 -16.92 19.59
N ARG A 207 17.52 -18.14 19.77
CA ARG A 207 18.19 -19.17 20.58
C ARG A 207 19.43 -19.76 19.93
N ARG A 208 19.43 -19.92 18.60
CA ARG A 208 20.60 -20.43 17.85
C ARG A 208 21.70 -19.38 17.75
N GLU A 209 21.30 -18.12 17.59
CA GLU A 209 22.16 -16.97 17.41
C GLU A 209 22.11 -16.07 18.66
N GLU A 210 22.39 -16.62 19.84
CA GLU A 210 22.21 -15.92 21.12
C GLU A 210 23.03 -14.61 21.23
N ALA A 211 24.16 -14.54 20.52
CA ALA A 211 25.01 -13.36 20.44
C ALA A 211 24.51 -12.28 19.45
N SER A 212 23.50 -12.58 18.62
CA SER A 212 22.98 -11.68 17.59
C SER A 212 21.90 -10.76 18.15
N ALA A 213 22.22 -9.46 18.28
CA ALA A 213 21.22 -8.46 18.65
C ALA A 213 20.05 -8.42 17.66
N ALA A 214 20.34 -8.57 16.35
CA ALA A 214 19.33 -8.59 15.30
C ALA A 214 18.32 -9.74 15.44
N ALA A 215 18.77 -10.92 15.87
CA ALA A 215 17.90 -12.07 16.10
C ALA A 215 16.92 -11.81 17.27
N TRP A 216 17.41 -11.20 18.35
CA TRP A 216 16.57 -10.78 19.48
C TRP A 216 15.61 -9.66 19.12
N ILE A 217 16.03 -8.67 18.31
CA ILE A 217 15.14 -7.63 17.78
C ILE A 217 14.02 -8.24 16.94
N ALA A 218 14.34 -9.22 16.09
CA ALA A 218 13.35 -9.91 15.26
C ALA A 218 12.30 -10.64 16.11
N LEU A 219 12.72 -11.29 17.20
CA LEU A 219 11.78 -11.89 18.17
C LEU A 219 10.88 -10.85 18.82
N GLY A 220 11.46 -9.75 19.32
CA GLY A 220 10.69 -8.65 19.91
C GLY A 220 9.66 -8.07 18.93
N ASN A 221 10.07 -7.86 17.67
CA ASN A 221 9.19 -7.37 16.61
C ASN A 221 8.04 -8.34 16.31
N ALA A 222 8.30 -9.65 16.27
CA ALA A 222 7.28 -10.66 16.05
C ALA A 222 6.25 -10.69 17.20
N CYS A 223 6.70 -10.62 18.46
CA CYS A 223 5.82 -10.52 19.62
C CYS A 223 4.97 -9.24 19.59
N ARG A 224 5.57 -8.09 19.27
CA ARG A 224 4.84 -6.82 19.11
C ARG A 224 3.83 -6.85 17.98
N ALA A 225 4.17 -7.45 16.84
CA ALA A 225 3.25 -7.58 15.72
C ALA A 225 2.01 -8.39 16.11
N TYR A 226 2.20 -9.48 16.88
CA TYR A 226 1.07 -10.26 17.37
C TYR A 226 0.21 -9.46 18.36
N GLN A 227 0.84 -8.73 19.28
CA GLN A 227 0.10 -7.86 20.19
C GLN A 227 -0.66 -6.74 19.46
N ALA A 228 -0.04 -6.08 18.49
CA ALA A 228 -0.66 -5.02 17.71
C ALA A 228 -1.81 -5.50 16.82
N SER A 229 -1.91 -6.81 16.56
CA SER A 229 -3.01 -7.41 15.79
C SER A 229 -4.35 -7.44 16.53
N ARG A 230 -4.37 -7.30 17.87
CA ARG A 230 -5.61 -7.38 18.69
C ARG A 230 -6.42 -8.68 18.51
N LEU A 231 -5.78 -9.74 18.06
CA LEU A 231 -6.35 -11.09 18.09
C LEU A 231 -6.41 -11.67 19.50
N LEU A 232 -5.53 -11.19 20.36
CA LEU A 232 -5.29 -11.72 21.69
C LEU A 232 -6.37 -11.32 22.70
N GLU A 233 -6.62 -12.19 23.67
CA GLU A 233 -7.27 -11.80 24.90
C GLU A 233 -6.33 -10.91 25.75
N PRO A 234 -6.86 -10.00 26.59
CA PRO A 234 -6.05 -9.05 27.36
C PRO A 234 -4.94 -9.68 28.24
N VAL A 235 -5.16 -10.87 28.79
CA VAL A 235 -4.15 -11.59 29.59
C VAL A 235 -2.98 -12.03 28.72
N MET A 236 -3.28 -12.48 27.50
CA MET A 236 -2.28 -12.93 26.54
C MET A 236 -1.52 -11.75 25.93
N GLU A 237 -2.17 -10.59 25.76
CA GLU A 237 -1.50 -9.34 25.35
C GLU A 237 -0.34 -8.99 26.28
N ARG A 238 -0.57 -9.01 27.61
CA ARG A 238 0.50 -8.73 28.59
C ARG A 238 1.64 -9.72 28.50
N HIS A 239 1.35 -11.02 28.31
CA HIS A 239 2.37 -12.04 28.14
C HIS A 239 3.29 -11.72 26.94
N TRP A 240 2.72 -11.39 25.78
CA TRP A 240 3.50 -11.10 24.59
C TRP A 240 4.25 -9.78 24.65
N LEU A 241 3.74 -8.78 25.37
CA LEU A 241 4.49 -7.56 25.68
C LEU A 241 5.70 -7.85 26.58
N SER A 242 5.56 -8.69 27.60
CA SER A 242 6.69 -9.10 28.45
C SER A 242 7.73 -9.92 27.68
N GLU A 243 7.30 -10.80 26.77
CA GLU A 243 8.23 -11.52 25.88
C GLU A 243 8.97 -10.56 24.93
N ALA A 244 8.28 -9.55 24.39
CA ALA A 244 8.89 -8.52 23.57
C ALA A 244 9.90 -7.69 24.37
N GLU A 245 9.55 -7.28 25.59
CA GLU A 245 10.43 -6.57 26.52
C GLU A 245 11.72 -7.34 26.77
N ALA A 246 11.60 -8.62 27.13
CA ALA A 246 12.75 -9.48 27.38
C ALA A 246 13.63 -9.60 26.13
N ALA A 247 13.04 -9.77 24.95
CA ALA A 247 13.77 -9.86 23.70
C ALA A 247 14.54 -8.56 23.36
N TYR A 248 13.91 -7.39 23.48
CA TYR A 248 14.63 -6.13 23.27
C TYR A 248 15.68 -5.85 24.36
N GLY A 249 15.42 -6.25 25.60
CA GLY A 249 16.42 -6.21 26.68
C GLY A 249 17.66 -7.01 26.32
N ARG A 250 17.48 -8.27 25.87
CA ARG A 250 18.58 -9.10 25.35
C ARG A 250 19.28 -8.44 24.17
N ALA A 251 18.55 -7.86 23.22
CA ALA A 251 19.16 -7.15 22.11
C ALA A 251 20.06 -5.99 22.59
N LEU A 252 19.61 -5.22 23.57
CA LEU A 252 20.37 -4.09 24.14
C LEU A 252 21.55 -4.52 25.01
N GLU A 253 21.51 -5.71 25.63
CA GLU A 253 22.69 -6.30 26.27
C GLU A 253 23.81 -6.56 25.26
N ARG A 254 23.46 -6.96 24.03
CA ARG A 254 24.44 -7.26 22.96
C ARG A 254 24.85 -6.01 22.19
N GLU A 255 23.90 -5.12 21.93
CA GLU A 255 24.12 -3.87 21.20
C GLU A 255 23.50 -2.69 21.96
N PRO A 256 24.20 -2.13 22.97
CA PRO A 256 23.68 -1.04 23.79
C PRO A 256 23.40 0.25 23.01
N ALA A 257 24.05 0.44 21.87
CA ALA A 257 23.86 1.61 21.00
C ALA A 257 22.67 1.46 20.04
N SER A 258 21.97 0.31 20.04
CA SER A 258 20.85 0.08 19.12
C SER A 258 19.68 1.00 19.41
N ARG A 259 19.59 2.08 18.63
CA ARG A 259 18.52 3.07 18.74
C ARG A 259 17.15 2.46 18.44
N GLY A 260 17.07 1.60 17.44
CA GLY A 260 15.84 0.90 17.07
C GLY A 260 15.31 0.01 18.20
N ALA A 261 16.19 -0.79 18.82
CA ALA A 261 15.81 -1.61 19.98
C ALA A 261 15.42 -0.75 21.20
N THR A 262 16.12 0.37 21.42
CA THR A 262 15.79 1.31 22.51
C THR A 262 14.38 1.88 22.36
N LEU A 263 14.01 2.34 21.15
CA LEU A 263 12.68 2.89 20.89
C LEU A 263 11.60 1.81 20.91
N ALA A 264 11.86 0.64 20.34
CA ALA A 264 10.92 -0.47 20.37
C ALA A 264 10.62 -0.93 21.82
N LEU A 265 11.63 -0.99 22.68
CA LEU A 265 11.46 -1.28 24.11
C LEU A 265 10.66 -0.18 24.81
N ALA A 266 10.91 1.10 24.51
CA ALA A 266 10.16 2.21 25.11
C ALA A 266 8.66 2.14 24.75
N HIS A 267 8.32 1.79 23.50
CA HIS A 267 6.92 1.54 23.09
C HIS A 267 6.28 0.38 23.85
N VAL A 268 7.02 -0.72 24.08
CA VAL A 268 6.54 -1.85 24.88
C VAL A 268 6.25 -1.42 26.32
N LEU A 269 7.13 -0.61 26.91
CA LEU A 269 6.96 -0.08 28.27
C LEU A 269 5.76 0.87 28.37
N LEU A 270 5.48 1.69 27.35
CA LEU A 270 4.24 2.46 27.27
C LEU A 270 3.01 1.53 27.28
N ALA A 271 3.01 0.48 26.47
CA ALA A 271 1.90 -0.49 26.44
C ALA A 271 1.72 -1.25 27.76
N LEU A 272 2.80 -1.45 28.52
CA LEU A 272 2.80 -2.05 29.85
C LEU A 272 2.51 -1.05 31.00
N ASP A 273 2.25 0.22 30.68
CA ASP A 273 2.04 1.31 31.64
C ASP A 273 3.24 1.62 32.56
N ARG A 274 4.46 1.29 32.12
CA ARG A 274 5.72 1.59 32.81
C ARG A 274 6.31 2.90 32.31
N LEU A 275 5.58 3.99 32.60
CA LEU A 275 5.78 5.31 31.99
C LEU A 275 7.15 5.94 32.29
N ASP A 276 7.66 5.81 33.52
CA ASP A 276 8.98 6.35 33.90
C ASP A 276 10.12 5.74 33.10
N GLU A 277 10.08 4.42 32.91
CA GLU A 277 11.12 3.69 32.16
C GLU A 277 11.04 3.97 30.66
N ALA A 278 9.82 4.07 30.12
CA ALA A 278 9.60 4.49 28.75
C ALA A 278 10.15 5.91 28.48
N GLU A 279 9.87 6.85 29.39
CA GLU A 279 10.37 8.22 29.33
C GLU A 279 11.91 8.26 29.35
N ALA A 280 12.53 7.48 30.24
CA ALA A 280 13.99 7.38 30.33
C ALA A 280 14.63 6.84 29.06
N LEU A 281 14.07 5.77 28.47
CA LEU A 281 14.57 5.21 27.20
C LEU A 281 14.34 6.16 26.03
N GLY A 282 13.18 6.84 25.98
CA GLY A 282 12.90 7.86 24.97
C GLY A 282 13.92 9.01 25.02
N ARG A 283 14.23 9.52 26.22
CA ARG A 283 15.27 10.56 26.39
C ARG A 283 16.67 10.06 26.05
N ARG A 284 17.01 8.82 26.41
CA ARG A 284 18.28 8.21 25.98
C ARG A 284 18.38 8.14 24.46
N ALA A 285 17.29 7.79 23.77
CA ALA A 285 17.26 7.81 22.32
C ALA A 285 17.46 9.24 21.79
N LEU A 286 16.84 10.26 22.38
CA LEU A 286 17.05 11.67 21.99
C LEU A 286 18.50 12.14 22.21
N ALA A 287 19.16 11.70 23.28
CA ALA A 287 20.58 11.99 23.53
C ALA A 287 21.50 11.41 22.43
N GLY A 288 21.12 10.29 21.83
CA GLY A 288 21.80 9.69 20.67
C GLY A 288 21.45 10.33 19.31
N GLY A 289 20.64 11.39 19.29
CA GLY A 289 20.25 12.12 18.09
C GLY A 289 18.75 12.39 18.02
N ALA A 290 18.39 13.38 17.20
CA ALA A 290 17.00 13.77 16.98
C ALA A 290 16.19 12.62 16.32
N SER A 291 15.13 12.12 16.98
CA SER A 291 14.05 11.36 16.31
C SER A 291 12.64 11.78 16.74
N THR A 292 11.74 11.93 15.77
CA THR A 292 10.35 12.34 15.99
C THR A 292 9.64 11.27 16.79
N GLU A 293 9.94 10.00 16.49
CA GLU A 293 9.43 8.86 17.23
C GLU A 293 9.88 8.89 18.71
N ALA A 294 11.12 9.29 18.98
CA ALA A 294 11.60 9.42 20.34
C ALA A 294 10.91 10.58 21.09
N ASP A 295 10.69 11.70 20.40
CA ASP A 295 9.92 12.83 20.93
C ASP A 295 8.49 12.39 21.27
N LEU A 296 7.84 11.61 20.40
CA LEU A 296 6.48 11.09 20.62
C LEU A 296 6.40 10.10 21.78
N VAL A 297 7.39 9.22 21.96
CA VAL A 297 7.44 8.31 23.11
C VAL A 297 7.52 9.08 24.43
N VAL A 298 8.40 10.08 24.51
CA VAL A 298 8.54 10.91 25.71
C VAL A 298 7.27 11.75 25.91
N ALA A 299 6.70 12.30 24.84
CA ALA A 299 5.46 13.07 24.88
C ALA A 299 4.29 12.24 25.43
N GLU A 300 4.11 11.01 24.95
CA GLU A 300 3.07 10.10 25.41
C GLU A 300 3.24 9.74 26.89
N ALA A 301 4.48 9.47 27.33
CA ALA A 301 4.76 9.22 28.74
C ALA A 301 4.39 10.44 29.62
N LEU A 302 4.77 11.65 29.20
CA LEU A 302 4.46 12.88 29.92
C LEU A 302 2.95 13.17 29.93
N PHE A 303 2.26 12.92 28.81
CA PHE A 303 0.82 13.06 28.68
C PHE A 303 0.08 12.16 29.68
N ARG A 304 0.36 10.86 29.67
CA ARG A 304 -0.31 9.88 30.54
C ARG A 304 -0.02 10.09 32.03
N ARG A 305 1.09 10.74 32.36
CA ARG A 305 1.45 11.15 33.74
C ARG A 305 0.89 12.51 34.15
N GLY A 306 0.23 13.23 33.25
CA GLY A 306 -0.29 14.58 33.51
C GLY A 306 0.78 15.67 33.64
N ARG A 307 2.00 15.43 33.13
CA ARG A 307 3.12 16.40 33.15
C ARG A 307 3.03 17.37 31.97
N TRP A 308 1.93 18.11 31.90
CA TRP A 308 1.60 18.98 30.77
C TRP A 308 2.63 20.07 30.49
N GLY A 309 3.26 20.61 31.54
CA GLY A 309 4.30 21.64 31.40
C GLY A 309 5.54 21.12 30.66
N ASP A 310 6.00 19.94 31.05
CA ASP A 310 7.15 19.27 30.43
C ASP A 310 6.82 18.80 29.01
N LEU A 311 5.60 18.32 28.77
CA LEU A 311 5.11 17.96 27.44
C LEU A 311 5.18 19.18 26.50
N ARG A 312 4.61 20.32 26.90
CA ARG A 312 4.67 21.55 26.09
C ARG A 312 6.11 22.01 25.84
N ALA A 313 6.98 21.91 26.85
CA ALA A 313 8.39 22.28 26.70
C ALA A 313 9.13 21.37 25.72
N LEU A 314 8.92 20.05 25.81
CA LEU A 314 9.44 19.07 24.86
C LEU A 314 8.95 19.36 23.45
N SER A 315 7.65 19.56 23.28
CA SER A 315 7.02 19.83 21.98
C SER A 315 7.55 21.11 21.34
N ARG A 316 7.69 22.21 22.10
CA ARG A 316 8.33 23.45 21.63
C ARG A 316 9.77 23.22 21.20
N ALA A 317 10.56 22.51 22.01
CA ALA A 317 11.95 22.20 21.65
C ALA A 317 12.03 21.37 20.36
N ALA A 318 11.18 20.35 20.22
CA ALA A 318 11.12 19.49 19.05
C ALA A 318 10.73 20.29 17.79
N VAL A 319 9.68 21.12 17.86
CA VAL A 319 9.24 21.96 16.73
C VAL A 319 10.32 22.98 16.35
N SER A 320 10.96 23.63 17.34
CA SER A 320 12.08 24.56 17.08
C SER A 320 13.28 23.88 16.43
N ALA A 321 13.46 22.57 16.66
CA ALA A 321 14.46 21.74 16.00
C ALA A 321 14.02 21.22 14.61
N GLY A 322 12.86 21.66 14.11
CA GLY A 322 12.36 21.36 12.77
C GLY A 322 11.40 20.17 12.68
N ARG A 323 10.90 19.63 13.80
CA ARG A 323 9.82 18.63 13.76
C ARG A 323 8.54 19.22 13.18
N ARG A 324 7.85 18.43 12.37
CA ARG A 324 6.55 18.79 11.76
C ARG A 324 5.48 17.72 12.02
N ASP A 325 5.48 17.16 13.22
CA ASP A 325 4.45 16.22 13.64
C ASP A 325 3.28 16.98 14.24
N ASP A 326 2.06 16.63 13.84
CA ASP A 326 0.84 17.37 14.20
C ASP A 326 0.60 17.40 15.72
N LEU A 327 0.91 16.30 16.43
CA LEU A 327 0.76 16.25 17.89
C LEU A 327 1.79 17.16 18.55
N LEU A 328 3.03 17.14 18.06
CA LEU A 328 4.08 18.01 18.59
C LEU A 328 3.79 19.50 18.32
N LEU A 329 3.22 19.83 17.16
CA LEU A 329 2.77 21.20 16.84
C LEU A 329 1.61 21.63 17.74
N TRP A 330 0.61 20.76 17.93
CA TRP A 330 -0.52 21.06 18.81
C TRP A 330 -0.06 21.33 20.24
N TRP A 331 0.81 20.47 20.79
CA TRP A 331 1.33 20.64 22.14
C TRP A 331 2.36 21.77 22.27
N SER A 332 3.00 22.21 21.19
CA SER A 332 3.91 23.36 21.26
C SER A 332 3.15 24.69 21.43
N GLY A 333 1.87 24.72 21.02
CA GLY A 333 1.08 25.95 20.91
C GLY A 333 1.34 26.72 19.62
N GLU A 334 2.16 26.18 18.70
CA GLU A 334 2.33 26.71 17.36
C GLU A 334 1.26 26.09 16.45
N HIS A 335 0.11 26.75 16.37
CA HIS A 335 -0.89 26.40 15.36
C HIS A 335 -0.39 26.84 13.97
N PRO A 336 -0.51 26.00 12.93
CA PRO A 336 -0.33 26.45 11.56
C PRO A 336 -1.41 27.51 11.25
N ASP A 337 -1.00 28.77 11.24
CA ASP A 337 -1.73 29.98 10.82
C ASP A 337 -3.12 30.23 11.43
N GLU A 338 -3.15 30.77 12.66
CA GLU A 338 -4.20 31.70 13.12
C GLU A 338 -3.70 33.17 13.17
N THR A 339 -2.58 33.50 12.50
CA THR A 339 -2.01 34.87 12.50
C THR A 339 -2.33 35.66 11.23
N THR A 340 -3.62 35.73 10.86
CA THR A 340 -4.14 36.88 10.11
C THR A 340 -5.40 37.38 10.81
N PRO A 341 -5.35 38.51 11.55
CA PRO A 341 -6.58 39.11 12.04
C PRO A 341 -7.41 39.53 10.84
N ALA A 342 -8.61 38.97 10.72
CA ALA A 342 -9.60 39.40 9.74
C ALA A 342 -9.79 40.92 9.86
N ALA A 343 -9.54 41.64 8.77
CA ALA A 343 -9.84 43.07 8.70
C ALA A 343 -11.33 43.29 9.06
N PRO A 344 -11.67 44.26 9.92
CA PRO A 344 -13.05 44.51 10.27
C PRO A 344 -13.85 44.93 9.01
N PRO A 345 -15.14 44.55 8.91
CA PRO A 345 -15.94 44.87 7.74
C PRO A 345 -16.06 46.40 7.59
N PRO A 346 -16.04 46.92 6.34
CA PRO A 346 -16.22 48.35 6.10
C PRO A 346 -17.61 48.77 6.61
N ARG A 347 -17.63 49.87 7.36
CA ARG A 347 -18.85 50.51 7.88
C ARG A 347 -19.66 51.17 6.77
#